data_AF-F9SWG7-F1
#
_entry.id   AF-F9SWG7-F1
#
_cell.length_a   1.000
_cell.length_b   1.000
_cell.length_c   1.000
_cell.angle_alpha   90.00
_cell.angle_beta   90.00
_cell.angle_gamma   90.00
#
_symmetry.space_group_name_H-M   'P 1'
#
loop_
_entity.id
_entity.type
_entity.pdbx_description
1 polymer ?
#
loop_
_entity_poly.entity_id
_entity_poly.type
_entity_poly.pdbx_seq_one_letter_code
_entity_poly.pdbx_strand_id
1 'polypeptide(L)' 'MHIHILGICGTFMGGAAVLARQLGHKVTGSD' A
#
# COMPACT_ATOMS: atom_id res chain seq x y z
N MET A 1 -0.03 10.42 -7.01
CA MET A 1 -0.65 10.44 -5.67
C MET A 1 0.22 9.65 -4.71
N HIS A 2 0.31 10.08 -3.44
CA HIS A 2 1.06 9.39 -2.39
C HIS A 2 0.06 8.76 -1.41
N ILE A 3 0.15 7.44 -1.21
CA ILE A 3 -0.75 6.67 -0.36
C ILE A 3 0.07 6.14 0.81
N HIS A 4 -0.35 6.48 2.03
CA HIS A 4 0.23 5.93 3.25
C HIS A 4 -0.77 4.96 3.88
N ILE A 5 -0.36 3.71 4.07
CA ILE A 5 -1.21 2.63 4.60
C ILE A 5 -0.79 2.31 6.03
N LEU A 6 -1.70 2.49 6.99
CA LEU A 6 -1.54 2.00 8.36
C LEU A 6 -2.08 0.57 8.44
N GLY A 7 -1.31 -0.36 9.02
CA GLY A 7 -1.61 -1.79 9.00
C GLY A 7 -1.17 -2.49 7.70
N ILE A 8 -0.03 -2.09 7.11
CA ILE A 8 0.40 -2.58 5.78
C ILE A 8 0.85 -4.05 5.77
N CYS A 9 1.24 -4.62 6.90
CA CYS A 9 1.67 -6.03 6.99
C CYS A 9 0.50 -7.01 6.92
N GLY A 10 -0.74 -6.54 7.10
CA GLY A 10 -1.94 -7.35 6.91
C GLY A 10 -2.05 -7.86 5.47
N THR A 11 -2.37 -9.14 5.27
CA THR A 11 -2.37 -9.81 3.96
C THR A 11 -3.19 -9.08 2.90
N PHE A 12 -4.35 -8.56 3.30
CA PHE A 12 -5.21 -7.76 2.42
C PHE A 12 -4.59 -6.41 2.06
N MET A 13 -4.06 -5.69 3.06
CA MET A 13 -3.47 -4.37 2.89
C MET A 13 -2.17 -4.41 2.09
N GLY A 14 -1.35 -5.45 2.28
CA GLY A 14 -0.17 -5.72 1.46
C GLY A 14 -0.52 -5.98 0.00
N GLY A 15 -1.58 -6.76 -0.27
CA GLY A 15 -2.09 -6.96 -1.63
C GLY A 15 -2.58 -5.66 -2.27
N ALA A 16 -3.36 -4.86 -1.54
CA ALA A 16 -3.82 -3.55 -2.00
C ALA A 16 -2.66 -2.57 -2.25
N ALA A 17 -1.61 -2.60 -1.42
CA ALA A 17 -0.40 -1.79 -1.59
C ALA A 17 0.34 -2.12 -2.89
N VAL A 18 0.41 -3.40 -3.25
CA VAL A 18 1.01 -3.87 -4.51
C VAL A 18 0.22 -3.36 -5.72
N LEU A 19 -1.11 -3.49 -5.69
CA LEU A 19 -1.97 -2.99 -6.76
C LEU A 19 -1.84 -1.47 -6.92
N ALA A 20 -1.84 -0.72 -5.81
CA ALA A 20 -1.66 0.73 -5.84
C ALA A 20 -0.29 1.13 -6.42
N ARG A 21 0.79 0.37 -6.14
CA ARG A 21 2.09 0.58 -6.81
C ARG A 21 2.02 0.31 -8.31
N GLN A 22 1.33 -0.75 -8.75
CA GLN A 22 1.17 -1.07 -10.17
C GLN A 22 0.40 0.00 -10.93
N LEU A 23 -0.54 0.68 -10.27
CA LEU A 23 -1.27 1.83 -10.82
C LEU A 23 -0.43 3.12 -10.86
N GLY A 24 0.86 3.07 -10.51
CA GLY A 24 1.77 4.21 -10.53
C GLY A 24 1.65 5.14 -9.32
N HIS A 25 0.99 4.69 -8.24
CA HIS A 25 0.95 5.44 -7.00
C HIS A 25 2.18 5.16 -6.14
N LYS A 26 2.69 6.19 -5.48
CA LYS A 26 3.75 6.02 -4.48
C LYS A 26 3.11 5.53 -3.20
N VAL A 27 3.41 4.29 -2.80
CA VAL A 27 2.87 3.68 -1.59
C VAL A 27 3.95 3.58 -0.52
N THR A 28 3.64 4.10 0.66
CA THR A 28 4.37 3.91 1.90
C THR A 28 3.42 3.31 2.95
N GLY A 29 3.95 2.74 4.02
CA GLY A 29 3.09 2.22 5.07
C GLY A 29 3.83 1.97 6.37
N SER A 30 3.05 1.86 7.43
CA SER A 30 3.47 1.47 8.77
C SER A 30 2.52 0.38 9.25
N ASP A 31 3.02 -0.53 10.05
CA ASP A 31 2.23 -1.51 10.80
C ASP A 31 2.70 -1.45 12.26
#